data_AF-A0A1M7H8W6-F1
#
_entry.id   AF-A0A1M7H8W6-F1
#
_cell.length_a   1.000
_cell.length_b   1.000
_cell.length_c   1.000
_cell.angle_alpha   90.00
_cell.angle_beta   90.00
_cell.angle_gamma   90.00
#
_symmetry.space_group_name_H-M   'P 1'
#
loop_
_entity.id
_entity.type
_entity.pdbx_description
1 polymer ?
#
loop_
_entity_poly.entity_id
_entity_poly.type
_entity_poly.pdbx_seq_one_letter_code
_entity_poly.pdbx_strand_id
1 'polypeptide(L)'
;MIFKSRFLAVLLIVLTSVAGFTSAARSQDEVPPWADEIGQMTNFLACKGNPYALCYYSGPEQATQVRNGSPSMPCVVSPDGKSADCTCYAVTKEDQVNQTYNFVLIGSILDPKIREETIKTCGAEGENCRNMKNLAICNISKNMPGCTVAPVCSHLGSIANKTPPTLYPNTKAELISTFSFAYAGDHPFGSTDCSATPGPYAGCMTAPCTTAANGETTCKCPIYNGPYQVGLRLNKLPPLSCDISPNVWSAAENPGN
;
A
#
# COMPACT_ATOMS: atom_id res chain seq x y z
N MET A 1 19.94 26.35 -88.74
CA MET A 1 21.13 25.51 -88.48
C MET A 1 21.30 25.42 -86.96
N ILE A 2 21.51 24.20 -86.44
CA ILE A 2 22.05 23.85 -85.10
C ILE A 2 21.06 24.09 -83.93
N PHE A 3 20.69 23.15 -83.03
CA PHE A 3 21.00 21.74 -82.78
C PHE A 3 19.85 21.12 -81.93
N LYS A 4 19.70 19.78 -81.99
CA LYS A 4 18.80 18.93 -81.20
C LYS A 4 19.07 19.02 -79.69
N SER A 5 18.06 18.85 -78.83
CA SER A 5 18.04 17.74 -77.84
C SER A 5 16.68 17.61 -77.13
N ARG A 6 16.24 16.37 -76.95
CA ARG A 6 15.10 15.93 -76.14
C ARG A 6 15.47 15.99 -74.65
N PHE A 7 14.49 16.11 -73.74
CA PHE A 7 14.13 15.04 -72.77
C PHE A 7 13.18 15.54 -71.66
N LEU A 8 12.13 14.75 -71.48
CA LEU A 8 11.44 14.36 -70.24
C LEU A 8 10.94 15.43 -69.25
N ALA A 9 9.61 15.54 -69.20
CA ALA A 9 8.88 16.00 -68.03
C ALA A 9 8.93 14.91 -66.94
N VAL A 10 9.38 15.28 -65.74
CA VAL A 10 9.25 14.47 -64.52
C VAL A 10 8.21 15.15 -63.64
N LEU A 11 7.08 14.48 -63.46
CA LEU A 11 5.98 14.86 -62.58
C LEU A 11 6.32 14.39 -61.15
N LEU A 12 6.63 15.32 -60.24
CA LEU A 12 6.83 15.01 -58.82
C LEU A 12 5.47 15.02 -58.10
N ILE A 13 5.00 13.84 -57.70
CA ILE A 13 3.86 13.67 -56.79
C ILE A 13 4.42 13.70 -55.36
N VAL A 14 4.06 14.75 -54.61
CA VAL A 14 4.35 14.84 -53.17
C VAL A 14 3.25 14.11 -52.41
N LEU A 15 3.53 12.89 -51.94
CA LEU A 15 2.72 12.21 -50.92
C LEU A 15 3.10 12.77 -49.55
N THR A 16 2.23 13.57 -48.94
CA THR A 16 2.31 13.89 -47.51
C THR A 16 1.58 12.80 -46.70
N SER A 17 2.35 11.87 -46.16
CA SER A 17 1.89 10.88 -45.18
C SER A 17 1.73 11.55 -43.81
N VAL A 18 0.50 11.87 -43.42
CA VAL A 18 0.18 12.26 -42.03
C VAL A 18 -0.17 10.96 -41.30
N ALA A 19 0.80 10.39 -40.59
CA ALA A 19 0.62 9.19 -39.78
C ALA A 19 0.93 9.50 -38.31
N GLY A 20 -0.02 9.17 -37.43
CA GLY A 20 0.16 9.00 -35.98
C GLY A 20 0.23 10.31 -35.16
N PHE A 21 -0.40 10.47 -34.01
CA PHE A 21 -0.96 9.52 -33.06
C PHE A 21 -2.16 10.16 -32.37
N THR A 22 -3.37 9.64 -32.59
CA THR A 22 -4.43 9.77 -31.58
C THR A 22 -4.11 8.74 -30.51
N SER A 23 -3.47 9.16 -29.41
CA SER A 23 -3.34 8.35 -28.20
C SER A 23 -4.71 8.21 -27.54
N ALA A 24 -5.52 7.28 -28.06
CA ALA A 24 -6.65 6.72 -27.35
C ALA A 24 -6.30 5.25 -27.07
N ALA A 25 -5.65 4.98 -25.94
CA ALA A 25 -5.64 3.69 -25.22
C ALA A 25 -4.65 3.73 -24.05
N ARG A 26 -5.15 3.95 -22.83
CA ARG A 26 -4.81 3.13 -21.66
C ARG A 26 -5.81 3.38 -20.52
N SER A 27 -7.01 2.83 -20.63
CA SER A 27 -7.73 2.38 -19.43
C SER A 27 -7.55 0.87 -19.38
N GLN A 28 -6.38 0.42 -18.92
CA GLN A 28 -6.39 -0.78 -18.10
C GLN A 28 -6.94 -0.29 -16.77
N ASP A 29 -8.00 -0.92 -16.28
CA ASP A 29 -8.62 -0.58 -14.99
C ASP A 29 -7.53 -0.60 -13.93
N GLU A 30 -7.04 0.58 -13.53
CA GLU A 30 -6.01 0.72 -12.50
C GLU A 30 -6.67 0.28 -11.19
N VAL A 31 -6.14 -0.77 -10.58
CA VAL A 31 -6.59 -1.26 -9.29
C VAL A 31 -6.49 -0.09 -8.30
N PRO A 32 -7.58 0.25 -7.58
CA PRO A 32 -7.56 1.45 -6.76
C PRO A 32 -6.59 1.30 -5.59
N PRO A 33 -6.05 2.40 -5.04
CA PRO A 33 -5.09 2.37 -3.94
C PRO A 33 -5.55 1.59 -2.71
N TRP A 34 -6.86 1.56 -2.44
CA TRP A 34 -7.44 0.83 -1.31
C TRP A 34 -7.68 -0.67 -1.58
N ALA A 35 -7.23 -1.21 -2.71
CA ALA A 35 -7.14 -2.66 -2.89
C ALA A 35 -5.87 -3.24 -2.25
N ASP A 36 -4.90 -2.40 -1.87
CA ASP A 36 -3.62 -2.86 -1.34
C ASP A 36 -2.91 -3.88 -2.24
N GLU A 37 -2.84 -3.60 -3.54
CA GLU A 37 -2.25 -4.50 -4.53
C GLU A 37 -0.75 -4.72 -4.27
N ILE A 38 -0.42 -5.92 -3.80
CA ILE A 38 0.94 -6.38 -3.58
C ILE A 38 1.54 -6.80 -4.91
N GLY A 39 2.38 -5.93 -5.47
CA GLY A 39 3.22 -6.27 -6.62
C GLY A 39 4.53 -6.95 -6.19
N GLN A 40 5.55 -6.15 -5.91
CA GLN A 40 6.91 -6.58 -5.60
C GLN A 40 7.37 -6.01 -4.25
N MET A 41 8.39 -6.65 -3.66
CA MET A 41 9.01 -6.16 -2.42
C MET A 41 9.64 -4.77 -2.55
N THR A 42 9.90 -4.29 -3.77
CA THR A 42 10.36 -2.91 -4.00
C THR A 42 9.27 -1.86 -3.77
N ASN A 43 7.98 -2.23 -3.94
CA ASN A 43 6.86 -1.32 -3.72
C ASN A 43 6.66 -0.96 -2.24
N PHE A 44 7.25 -1.72 -1.30
CA PHE A 44 7.17 -1.48 0.14
C PHE A 44 8.28 -0.53 0.60
N LEU A 45 7.97 0.77 0.59
CA LEU A 45 8.86 1.85 0.98
C LEU A 45 9.10 1.84 2.49
N ALA A 46 10.36 1.88 2.91
CA ALA A 46 10.75 1.74 4.31
C ALA A 46 10.81 3.10 5.02
N CYS A 47 9.94 3.30 6.00
CA CYS A 47 9.89 4.48 6.86
C CYS A 47 10.33 4.12 8.30
N LYS A 48 10.77 5.13 9.06
CA LYS A 48 11.27 4.94 10.43
C LYS A 48 11.12 6.22 11.25
N GLY A 49 10.92 6.08 12.56
CA GLY A 49 10.85 7.21 13.50
C GLY A 49 9.46 7.84 13.67
N ASN A 50 8.47 7.34 12.91
CA ASN A 50 7.08 7.73 13.03
C ASN A 50 6.29 6.70 13.85
N PRO A 51 5.32 7.13 14.68
CA PRO A 51 4.35 6.21 15.25
C PRO A 51 3.40 5.71 14.16
N TYR A 52 2.80 4.54 14.33
CA TYR A 52 1.89 3.97 13.33
C TYR A 52 0.87 3.01 13.93
N ALA A 53 -0.19 2.75 13.17
CA ALA A 53 -1.14 1.68 13.44
C ALA A 53 -0.78 0.44 12.60
N LEU A 54 -0.89 -0.76 13.15
CA LEU A 54 -0.66 -2.02 12.44
C LEU A 54 -1.97 -2.81 12.37
N CYS A 55 -2.71 -2.60 11.27
CA CYS A 55 -4.00 -3.23 11.01
C CYS A 55 -3.90 -4.59 10.33
N TYR A 56 -2.68 -5.04 10.02
CA TYR A 56 -2.41 -6.31 9.35
C TYR A 56 -3.10 -7.53 10.00
N TYR A 57 -3.36 -7.46 11.31
CA TYR A 57 -3.98 -8.52 12.10
C TYR A 57 -5.49 -8.31 12.34
N SER A 58 -6.11 -7.28 11.77
CA SER A 58 -7.52 -6.96 11.98
C SER A 58 -8.44 -7.86 11.15
N GLY A 59 -9.55 -8.29 11.73
CA GLY A 59 -10.58 -9.07 11.04
C GLY A 59 -11.76 -9.50 11.91
N PRO A 60 -11.78 -10.76 12.39
CA PRO A 60 -12.91 -11.30 13.14
C PRO A 60 -13.04 -10.69 14.54
N GLU A 61 -14.23 -10.86 15.13
CA GLU A 61 -14.56 -10.41 16.48
C GLU A 61 -13.75 -11.14 17.57
N GLN A 62 -13.23 -12.32 17.27
CA GLN A 62 -12.36 -13.07 18.17
C GLN A 62 -10.90 -12.99 17.70
N ALA A 63 -9.96 -12.95 18.65
CA ALA A 63 -8.54 -12.91 18.35
C ALA A 63 -8.10 -14.11 17.47
N THR A 64 -7.36 -13.81 16.40
CA THR A 64 -6.91 -14.81 15.42
C THR A 64 -5.69 -15.59 15.94
N GLN A 65 -5.95 -16.71 16.64
CA GLN A 65 -5.00 -17.60 17.33
C GLN A 65 -4.13 -16.96 18.45
N VAL A 66 -4.07 -17.70 19.56
CA VAL A 66 -3.55 -17.24 20.85
C VAL A 66 -2.17 -17.85 21.10
N ARG A 67 -1.10 -17.09 20.89
CA ARG A 67 0.06 -17.17 21.78
C ARG A 67 -0.08 -16.01 22.76
N ASN A 68 -0.22 -16.30 24.05
CA ASN A 68 -0.20 -15.31 25.14
C ASN A 68 -1.19 -14.12 25.00
N GLY A 69 -2.49 -14.36 25.10
CA GLY A 69 -3.44 -13.27 25.42
C GLY A 69 -3.55 -12.14 24.39
N SER A 70 -3.23 -12.40 23.11
CA SER A 70 -3.42 -11.44 22.02
C SER A 70 -4.85 -10.85 22.05
N PRO A 71 -5.00 -9.51 21.96
CA PRO A 71 -6.30 -8.85 21.97
C PRO A 71 -7.14 -9.22 20.75
N SER A 72 -8.46 -9.03 20.89
CA SER A 72 -9.34 -9.01 19.74
C SER A 72 -9.10 -7.74 18.91
N MET A 73 -9.13 -7.88 17.58
CA MET A 73 -8.91 -6.80 16.62
C MET A 73 -9.97 -6.88 15.52
N PRO A 74 -11.25 -6.59 15.84
CA PRO A 74 -12.31 -6.66 14.86
C PRO A 74 -12.09 -5.63 13.75
N CYS A 75 -12.51 -5.97 12.55
CA CYS A 75 -12.69 -5.00 11.48
C CYS A 75 -14.13 -5.04 10.97
N VAL A 76 -14.90 -4.08 11.47
CA VAL A 76 -16.36 -4.06 11.33
C VAL A 76 -16.73 -3.20 10.15
N VAL A 77 -17.50 -3.75 9.21
CA VAL A 77 -18.02 -3.00 8.08
C VAL A 77 -18.95 -1.90 8.59
N SER A 78 -18.68 -0.66 8.17
CA SER A 78 -19.51 0.48 8.54
C SER A 78 -20.88 0.41 7.85
N PRO A 79 -21.92 1.09 8.38
CA PRO A 79 -23.28 0.97 7.86
C PRO A 79 -23.47 1.30 6.38
N ASP A 80 -22.59 2.11 5.80
CA ASP A 80 -22.64 2.47 4.37
C ASP A 80 -21.98 1.44 3.45
N GLY A 81 -21.30 0.43 4.01
CA GLY A 81 -20.60 -0.62 3.27
C GLY A 81 -19.35 -0.16 2.52
N LYS A 82 -18.92 1.10 2.66
CA LYS A 82 -17.79 1.67 1.90
C LYS A 82 -16.47 1.61 2.63
N SER A 83 -16.53 1.46 3.94
CA SER A 83 -15.36 1.40 4.80
C SER A 83 -15.59 0.43 5.95
N ALA A 84 -14.52 0.03 6.60
CA ALA A 84 -14.55 -0.73 7.83
C ALA A 84 -13.76 -0.01 8.92
N ASP A 85 -14.25 -0.11 10.15
CA ASP A 85 -13.59 0.37 11.35
C ASP A 85 -12.75 -0.80 11.89
N CYS A 86 -11.46 -0.81 11.54
CA CYS A 86 -10.52 -1.86 11.94
C CYS A 86 -9.78 -1.46 13.22
N THR A 87 -9.85 -2.30 14.26
CA THR A 87 -9.02 -2.17 15.46
C THR A 87 -7.62 -2.71 15.18
N CYS A 88 -6.60 -1.92 15.50
CA CYS A 88 -5.21 -2.16 15.11
C CYS A 88 -4.27 -1.96 16.30
N TYR A 89 -3.08 -2.54 16.24
CA TYR A 89 -2.04 -2.24 17.23
C TYR A 89 -1.52 -0.82 17.06
N ALA A 90 -1.43 -0.08 18.16
CA ALA A 90 -0.73 1.20 18.22
C ALA A 90 0.75 0.96 18.49
N VAL A 91 1.63 1.21 17.50
CA VAL A 91 3.08 1.18 17.70
C VAL A 91 3.57 2.61 17.91
N THR A 92 3.58 3.03 19.17
CA THR A 92 3.82 4.42 19.58
C THR A 92 4.96 4.58 20.57
N LYS A 93 5.50 3.47 21.11
CA LYS A 93 6.63 3.52 22.05
C LYS A 93 7.93 3.78 21.30
N GLU A 94 8.73 4.69 21.85
CA GLU A 94 9.96 5.19 21.20
C GLU A 94 10.98 4.08 20.94
N ASP A 95 11.15 3.15 21.87
CA ASP A 95 12.04 2.00 21.73
C ASP A 95 11.63 1.08 20.58
N GLN A 96 10.34 0.81 20.43
CA GLN A 96 9.80 0.00 19.33
C GLN A 96 9.93 0.72 17.98
N VAL A 97 9.56 2.00 17.92
CA VAL A 97 9.59 2.79 16.68
C VAL A 97 11.01 3.10 16.21
N ASN A 98 11.95 3.31 17.11
CA ASN A 98 13.35 3.59 16.75
C ASN A 98 14.14 2.32 16.40
N GLN A 99 13.64 1.13 16.70
CA GLN A 99 14.29 -0.13 16.35
C GLN A 99 13.75 -0.74 15.05
N THR A 100 12.49 -0.48 14.72
CA THR A 100 11.79 -1.16 13.62
C THR A 100 11.45 -0.22 12.47
N TYR A 101 11.67 -0.68 11.24
CA TYR A 101 11.09 -0.03 10.07
C TYR A 101 9.62 -0.44 9.92
N ASN A 102 8.78 0.50 9.54
CA ASN A 102 7.48 0.21 8.96
C ASN A 102 7.52 0.45 7.45
N PHE A 103 6.52 -0.05 6.76
CA PHE A 103 6.49 -0.13 5.31
C PHE A 103 5.19 0.41 4.77
N VAL A 104 5.32 1.29 3.78
CA VAL A 104 4.21 1.85 3.02
C VAL A 104 4.25 1.25 1.63
N LEU A 105 3.16 0.59 1.22
CA LEU A 105 3.00 0.12 -0.15
C LEU A 105 2.70 1.34 -1.05
N ILE A 106 3.58 1.61 -2.02
CA ILE A 106 3.55 2.86 -2.82
C ILE A 106 2.23 3.05 -3.59
N GLY A 107 1.68 1.97 -4.16
CA GLY A 107 0.38 1.98 -4.85
C GLY A 107 -0.79 2.28 -3.92
N SER A 108 -0.64 1.96 -2.63
CA SER A 108 -1.67 2.10 -1.60
C SER A 108 -1.66 3.40 -0.82
N ILE A 109 -0.89 4.39 -1.27
CA ILE A 109 -0.96 5.72 -0.65
C ILE A 109 -2.31 6.33 -1.05
N LEU A 110 -3.25 6.41 -0.11
CA LEU A 110 -4.62 6.82 -0.41
C LEU A 110 -4.73 8.31 -0.74
N ASP A 111 -3.86 9.17 -0.17
CA ASP A 111 -3.77 10.58 -0.61
C ASP A 111 -3.14 10.65 -2.02
N PRO A 112 -3.88 11.09 -3.05
CA PRO A 112 -3.39 11.04 -4.43
C PRO A 112 -2.22 11.98 -4.68
N LYS A 113 -2.12 13.11 -3.97
CA LYS A 113 -1.02 14.07 -4.17
C LYS A 113 0.27 13.51 -3.60
N ILE A 114 0.21 12.96 -2.40
CA ILE A 114 1.38 12.33 -1.77
C ILE A 114 1.77 11.05 -2.52
N ARG A 115 0.79 10.29 -3.06
CA ARG A 115 1.08 9.15 -3.93
C ARG A 115 1.85 9.58 -5.19
N GLU A 116 1.35 10.58 -5.91
CA GLU A 116 2.00 11.09 -7.13
C GLU A 116 3.41 11.62 -6.84
N GLU A 117 3.58 12.41 -5.78
CA GLU A 117 4.89 12.92 -5.35
C GLU A 117 5.85 11.77 -5.02
N THR A 118 5.36 10.76 -4.31
CA THR A 118 6.16 9.60 -3.92
C THR A 118 6.55 8.77 -5.14
N ILE A 119 5.64 8.52 -6.08
CA ILE A 119 5.93 7.83 -7.35
C ILE A 119 6.95 8.62 -8.17
N LYS A 120 6.79 9.94 -8.28
CA LYS A 120 7.73 10.80 -9.01
C LYS A 120 9.15 10.73 -8.43
N THR A 121 9.27 10.60 -7.12
CA THR A 121 10.56 10.57 -6.42
C THR A 121 11.18 9.17 -6.39
N CYS A 122 10.36 8.16 -6.09
CA CYS A 122 10.80 6.80 -5.84
C CYS A 122 10.75 5.90 -7.08
N GLY A 123 10.14 6.35 -8.17
CA GLY A 123 9.71 5.48 -9.26
C GLY A 123 8.41 4.76 -8.91
N ALA A 124 7.68 4.28 -9.93
CA ALA A 124 6.42 3.57 -9.73
C ALA A 124 6.60 2.27 -8.92
N GLU A 125 7.78 1.65 -9.03
CA GLU A 125 8.10 0.41 -8.33
C GLU A 125 8.90 0.62 -7.04
N GLY A 126 9.13 1.88 -6.64
CA GLY A 126 9.89 2.23 -5.43
C GLY A 126 11.41 2.04 -5.55
N GLU A 127 11.93 1.81 -6.75
CA GLU A 127 13.33 1.45 -7.02
C GLU A 127 14.35 2.54 -6.66
N ASN A 128 13.94 3.81 -6.63
CA ASN A 128 14.80 4.95 -6.29
C ASN A 128 14.77 5.32 -4.80
N CYS A 129 13.96 4.63 -4.00
CA CYS A 129 13.84 4.84 -2.57
C CYS A 129 14.16 3.58 -1.77
N ARG A 130 14.47 3.79 -0.48
CA ARG A 130 14.67 2.70 0.47
C ARG A 130 13.37 1.90 0.56
N ASN A 131 13.46 0.60 0.34
CA ASN A 131 12.35 -0.34 0.32
C ASN A 131 12.75 -1.67 0.97
N MET A 132 11.82 -2.62 1.10
CA MET A 132 12.11 -3.93 1.71
C MET A 132 13.28 -4.67 1.03
N LYS A 133 13.41 -4.57 -0.30
CA LYS A 133 14.45 -5.30 -1.05
C LYS A 133 15.86 -4.77 -0.79
N ASN A 134 16.04 -3.45 -0.69
CA ASN A 134 17.35 -2.81 -0.55
C ASN A 134 17.68 -2.35 0.89
N LEU A 135 16.76 -2.56 1.85
CA LEU A 135 16.86 -2.06 3.23
C LEU A 135 18.21 -2.38 3.91
N ALA A 136 18.68 -3.63 3.79
CA ALA A 136 19.93 -4.06 4.40
C ALA A 136 21.14 -3.28 3.86
N ILE A 137 21.18 -3.06 2.54
CA ILE A 137 22.25 -2.29 1.89
C ILE A 137 22.15 -0.82 2.28
N CYS A 138 20.95 -0.24 2.31
CA CYS A 138 20.75 1.15 2.70
C CYS A 138 21.08 1.45 4.16
N ASN A 139 21.02 0.44 5.05
CA ASN A 139 21.48 0.57 6.42
C ASN A 139 23.01 0.64 6.53
N ILE A 140 23.73 0.03 5.59
CA ILE A 140 25.20 0.05 5.52
C ILE A 140 25.69 1.29 4.78
N SER A 141 25.08 1.63 3.64
CA SER A 141 25.46 2.75 2.79
C SER A 141 24.25 3.63 2.48
N LYS A 142 24.02 4.61 3.34
CA LYS A 142 22.85 5.52 3.26
C LYS A 142 22.83 6.41 2.01
N ASN A 143 23.98 6.62 1.38
CA ASN A 143 24.14 7.53 0.24
C ASN A 143 24.15 6.82 -1.12
N MET A 144 23.85 5.51 -1.15
CA MET A 144 23.75 4.76 -2.40
C MET A 144 22.48 5.18 -3.17
N PRO A 145 22.52 5.23 -4.51
CA PRO A 145 21.30 5.35 -5.32
C PRO A 145 20.27 4.29 -4.89
N GLY A 146 19.00 4.69 -4.78
CA GLY A 146 17.95 3.80 -4.26
C GLY A 146 17.80 3.80 -2.75
N CYS A 147 18.56 4.59 -1.98
CA CYS A 147 18.46 4.64 -0.51
C CYS A 147 17.81 5.89 0.06
N THR A 148 17.27 6.75 -0.82
CA THR A 148 16.49 7.94 -0.48
C THR A 148 15.27 7.56 0.36
N VAL A 149 14.96 8.35 1.38
CA VAL A 149 13.72 8.18 2.15
C VAL A 149 12.56 8.70 1.32
N ALA A 150 11.48 7.93 1.21
CA ALA A 150 10.33 8.29 0.40
C ALA A 150 9.59 9.53 0.96
N PRO A 151 9.03 10.40 0.10
CA PRO A 151 8.26 11.58 0.53
C PRO A 151 7.13 11.25 1.53
N VAL A 152 6.37 10.18 1.29
CA VAL A 152 5.29 9.73 2.18
C VAL A 152 5.74 9.56 3.64
N CYS A 153 6.99 9.16 3.89
CA CYS A 153 7.48 8.95 5.26
C CYS A 153 7.43 10.24 6.11
N SER A 154 7.57 11.41 5.48
CA SER A 154 7.49 12.71 6.18
C SER A 154 6.06 13.07 6.61
N HIS A 155 5.05 12.41 6.05
CA HIS A 155 3.64 12.63 6.34
C HIS A 155 3.08 11.71 7.43
N LEU A 156 3.88 10.75 7.92
CA LEU A 156 3.45 9.78 8.93
C LEU A 156 3.61 10.30 10.38
N GLY A 157 4.15 11.51 10.56
CA GLY A 157 4.43 12.08 11.88
C GLY A 157 5.83 11.70 12.41
N SER A 158 6.11 12.07 13.66
CA SER A 158 7.43 11.82 14.28
C SER A 158 7.30 11.72 15.79
N ILE A 159 7.89 10.68 16.39
CA ILE A 159 8.03 10.59 17.84
C ILE A 159 9.05 11.60 18.34
N ALA A 160 10.24 11.64 17.70
CA ALA A 160 11.34 12.50 18.12
C ALA A 160 10.94 13.98 18.16
N ASN A 161 10.20 14.44 17.13
CA ASN A 161 9.75 15.82 17.03
C ASN A 161 8.36 16.06 17.62
N LYS A 162 7.68 15.01 18.11
CA LYS A 162 6.29 15.05 18.62
C LYS A 162 5.30 15.69 17.62
N THR A 163 5.46 15.38 16.33
CA THR A 163 4.60 15.91 15.28
C THR A 163 3.55 14.87 14.87
N PRO A 164 2.27 15.25 14.78
CA PRO A 164 1.22 14.35 14.30
C PRO A 164 1.40 14.03 12.80
N PRO A 165 0.75 12.99 12.28
CA PRO A 165 0.72 12.75 10.84
C PRO A 165 0.03 13.89 10.09
N THR A 166 0.49 14.15 8.87
CA THR A 166 -0.01 15.23 8.01
C THR A 166 -0.55 14.71 6.68
N LEU A 167 -0.61 13.39 6.50
CA LEU A 167 -1.18 12.76 5.30
C LEU A 167 -2.65 13.16 5.08
N TYR A 168 -3.38 13.45 6.15
CA TYR A 168 -4.77 13.90 6.12
C TYR A 168 -5.00 15.12 7.02
N PRO A 169 -4.57 16.33 6.59
CA PRO A 169 -4.51 17.51 7.46
C PRO A 169 -5.88 18.00 7.94
N ASN A 170 -6.96 17.61 7.26
CA ASN A 170 -8.33 17.99 7.59
C ASN A 170 -9.08 16.90 8.38
N THR A 171 -8.36 15.91 8.92
CA THR A 171 -8.94 14.82 9.71
C THR A 171 -8.37 14.82 11.12
N LYS A 172 -9.00 14.09 12.03
CA LYS A 172 -8.47 13.86 13.39
C LYS A 172 -7.48 12.69 13.45
N ALA A 173 -6.83 12.34 12.34
CA ALA A 173 -5.90 11.22 12.31
C ALA A 173 -4.73 11.47 13.28
N GLU A 174 -4.54 10.55 14.20
CA GLU A 174 -3.45 10.54 15.19
C GLU A 174 -2.35 9.58 14.76
N LEU A 175 -2.72 8.52 14.05
CA LEU A 175 -1.82 7.53 13.47
C LEU A 175 -2.22 7.26 12.02
N ILE A 176 -1.27 6.73 11.26
CA ILE A 176 -1.48 6.23 9.90
C ILE A 176 -1.18 4.73 9.93
N SER A 177 -2.06 3.95 9.30
CA SER A 177 -1.86 2.51 9.19
C SER A 177 -0.70 2.20 8.23
N THR A 178 0.24 1.39 8.68
CA THR A 178 1.39 0.91 7.89
C THR A 178 1.70 -0.54 8.25
N PHE A 179 2.48 -1.22 7.41
CA PHE A 179 2.89 -2.59 7.70
C PHE A 179 4.21 -2.63 8.47
N SER A 180 4.35 -3.58 9.40
CA SER A 180 5.65 -3.97 9.96
C SER A 180 5.59 -5.42 10.43
N PHE A 181 6.75 -5.99 10.74
CA PHE A 181 6.84 -7.32 11.34
C PHE A 181 6.63 -7.31 12.87
N ALA A 182 6.19 -6.18 13.45
CA ALA A 182 5.82 -6.15 14.86
C ALA A 182 4.72 -7.18 15.14
N TYR A 183 4.77 -7.80 16.31
CA TYR A 183 3.82 -8.83 16.76
C TYR A 183 3.78 -10.12 15.92
N ALA A 184 4.70 -10.33 14.97
CA ALA A 184 4.80 -11.58 14.19
C ALA A 184 5.19 -12.81 15.06
N GLY A 185 5.66 -12.59 16.29
CA GLY A 185 5.86 -13.65 17.28
C GLY A 185 4.59 -14.01 18.07
N ASP A 186 3.63 -13.10 18.13
CA ASP A 186 2.38 -13.22 18.90
C ASP A 186 1.22 -13.70 18.01
N HIS A 187 1.28 -13.38 16.71
CA HIS A 187 0.29 -13.77 15.72
C HIS A 187 0.87 -14.71 14.65
N PRO A 188 0.03 -15.56 14.05
CA PRO A 188 0.39 -16.29 12.83
C PRO A 188 0.76 -15.31 11.72
N PHE A 189 1.84 -15.60 11.01
CA PHE A 189 2.28 -14.84 9.85
C PHE A 189 2.31 -15.76 8.62
N GLY A 190 1.76 -15.32 7.49
CA GLY A 190 1.78 -16.10 6.25
C GLY A 190 0.86 -15.52 5.18
N SER A 191 0.34 -16.38 4.32
CA SER A 191 -0.69 -16.01 3.36
C SER A 191 -1.73 -17.13 3.25
N THR A 192 -3.00 -16.73 3.42
CA THR A 192 -4.18 -17.51 3.08
C THR A 192 -4.78 -16.89 1.82
N ASP A 193 -4.80 -17.67 0.74
CA ASP A 193 -5.35 -17.24 -0.54
C ASP A 193 -6.88 -17.36 -0.53
N CYS A 194 -7.55 -16.23 -0.74
CA CYS A 194 -9.00 -16.13 -0.83
C CYS A 194 -9.47 -15.74 -2.23
N SER A 195 -8.59 -15.77 -3.24
CA SER A 195 -8.89 -15.41 -4.63
C SER A 195 -10.00 -16.27 -5.27
N ALA A 196 -10.16 -17.52 -4.82
CA ALA A 196 -11.22 -18.42 -5.29
C ALA A 196 -12.63 -18.04 -4.80
N THR A 197 -12.71 -17.20 -3.77
CA THR A 197 -13.96 -16.62 -3.23
C THR A 197 -13.78 -15.11 -3.07
N PRO A 198 -13.74 -14.35 -4.19
CA PRO A 198 -13.65 -12.90 -4.15
C PRO A 198 -14.76 -12.30 -3.28
N GLY A 199 -14.45 -11.22 -2.59
CA GLY A 199 -15.37 -10.61 -1.65
C GLY A 199 -14.85 -9.29 -1.08
N PRO A 200 -15.62 -8.68 -0.17
CA PRO A 200 -15.22 -7.45 0.48
C PRO A 200 -14.06 -7.68 1.45
N TYR A 201 -13.05 -6.83 1.39
CA TYR A 201 -12.00 -6.70 2.40
C TYR A 201 -11.62 -5.23 2.60
N ALA A 202 -10.97 -4.92 3.72
CA ALA A 202 -10.48 -3.59 4.03
C ALA A 202 -9.02 -3.44 3.57
N GLY A 203 -8.75 -2.50 2.66
CA GLY A 203 -7.39 -2.07 2.33
C GLY A 203 -6.95 -0.98 3.29
N CYS A 204 -6.22 -1.37 4.32
CA CYS A 204 -5.88 -0.49 5.43
C CYS A 204 -4.59 0.29 5.23
N MET A 205 -3.78 0.03 4.19
CA MET A 205 -2.51 0.73 4.05
C MET A 205 -2.74 2.25 3.88
N THR A 206 -2.01 3.03 4.68
CA THR A 206 -2.14 4.48 4.80
C THR A 206 -3.50 5.00 5.25
N ALA A 207 -4.41 4.17 5.75
CA ALA A 207 -5.68 4.61 6.31
C ALA A 207 -5.48 5.54 7.54
N PRO A 208 -6.33 6.57 7.73
CA PRO A 208 -6.30 7.42 8.91
C PRO A 208 -6.85 6.67 10.13
N CYS A 209 -6.21 6.87 11.28
CA CYS A 209 -6.56 6.20 12.52
C CYS A 209 -6.72 7.18 13.68
N THR A 210 -7.64 6.86 14.58
CA THR A 210 -7.89 7.60 15.82
C THR A 210 -7.72 6.68 17.01
N THR A 211 -7.14 7.17 18.09
CA THR A 211 -7.07 6.42 19.35
C THR A 211 -8.39 6.59 20.10
N ALA A 212 -9.01 5.48 20.47
CA ALA A 212 -10.16 5.46 21.36
C ALA A 212 -9.73 5.69 22.81
N ALA A 213 -10.68 6.09 23.67
CA ALA A 213 -10.41 6.42 25.07
C ALA A 213 -9.89 5.23 25.91
N ASN A 214 -10.07 3.99 25.44
CA ASN A 214 -9.54 2.77 26.03
C ASN A 214 -8.10 2.45 25.59
N GLY A 215 -7.49 3.29 24.76
CA GLY A 215 -6.13 3.10 24.24
C GLY A 215 -6.05 2.21 22.99
N GLU A 216 -7.18 1.70 22.49
CA GLU A 216 -7.23 0.97 21.23
C GLU A 216 -7.16 1.96 20.06
N THR A 217 -6.47 1.58 18.98
CA THR A 217 -6.42 2.39 17.76
C THR A 217 -7.38 1.82 16.74
N THR A 218 -8.26 2.66 16.20
CA THR A 218 -9.20 2.28 15.15
C THR A 218 -8.89 3.06 13.88
N CYS A 219 -8.74 2.34 12.76
CA CYS A 219 -8.48 2.92 11.45
C CYS A 219 -9.72 2.81 10.56
N LYS A 220 -9.97 3.85 9.77
CA LYS A 220 -11.06 3.89 8.79
C LYS A 220 -10.55 3.37 7.45
N CYS A 221 -10.62 2.07 7.23
CA CYS A 221 -10.09 1.44 6.02
C CYS A 221 -11.16 1.38 4.93
N PRO A 222 -10.91 1.88 3.71
CA PRO A 222 -11.85 1.71 2.61
C PRO A 222 -11.99 0.23 2.25
N ILE A 223 -13.19 -0.15 1.80
CA ILE A 223 -13.48 -1.52 1.36
C ILE A 223 -13.25 -1.63 -0.14
N TYR A 224 -12.51 -2.67 -0.54
CA TYR A 224 -12.46 -3.14 -1.92
C TYR A 224 -13.17 -4.49 -2.02
N ASN A 225 -13.81 -4.74 -3.17
CA ASN A 225 -14.48 -6.00 -3.45
C ASN A 225 -13.79 -6.66 -4.63
N GLY A 226 -13.04 -7.72 -4.35
CA GLY A 226 -12.16 -8.35 -5.32
C GLY A 226 -11.47 -9.60 -4.78
N PRO A 227 -10.54 -10.18 -5.54
CA PRO A 227 -9.67 -11.23 -5.02
C PRO A 227 -8.74 -10.66 -3.96
N TYR A 228 -8.44 -11.44 -2.92
CA TYR A 228 -7.56 -11.00 -1.84
C TYR A 228 -6.81 -12.16 -1.20
N GLN A 229 -5.78 -11.80 -0.46
CA GLN A 229 -5.07 -12.69 0.44
C GLN A 229 -5.07 -12.10 1.85
N VAL A 230 -5.30 -12.99 2.83
CA VAL A 230 -5.16 -12.65 4.23
C VAL A 230 -3.74 -12.96 4.66
N GLY A 231 -3.05 -11.99 5.26
CA GLY A 231 -1.66 -12.11 5.74
C GLY A 231 -1.42 -13.10 6.90
N LEU A 232 -2.40 -13.93 7.20
CA LEU A 232 -2.39 -14.87 8.31
C LEU A 232 -2.54 -16.28 7.75
N ARG A 233 -1.65 -17.20 8.15
CA ARG A 233 -1.79 -18.63 7.88
C ARG A 233 -1.78 -19.40 9.19
N LEU A 234 -2.87 -20.11 9.47
CA LEU A 234 -2.95 -20.98 10.63
C LEU A 234 -2.29 -22.33 10.31
N ASN A 235 -1.23 -22.66 11.02
CA ASN A 235 -0.53 -23.96 10.86
C ASN A 235 -1.26 -25.12 11.57
N LYS A 236 -2.38 -24.84 12.25
CA LYS A 236 -3.22 -25.82 12.96
C LYS A 236 -4.67 -25.68 12.50
N LEU A 237 -5.38 -26.81 12.42
CA LEU A 237 -6.80 -26.86 12.08
C LEU A 237 -7.69 -26.24 13.18
N PRO A 238 -8.81 -25.60 12.85
CA PRO A 238 -9.34 -25.38 11.49
C PRO A 238 -8.59 -24.27 10.71
N PRO A 239 -8.64 -24.31 9.36
CA PRO A 239 -8.08 -23.24 8.53
C PRO A 239 -8.83 -21.92 8.73
N LEU A 240 -8.19 -20.81 8.36
CA LEU A 240 -8.79 -19.48 8.38
C LEU A 240 -9.94 -19.40 7.36
N SER A 241 -11.06 -18.80 7.75
CA SER A 241 -12.21 -18.57 6.84
C SER A 241 -11.99 -17.29 6.04
N CYS A 242 -12.18 -17.36 4.71
CA CYS A 242 -12.15 -16.19 3.85
C CYS A 242 -13.36 -15.27 4.11
N ASP A 243 -14.56 -15.84 4.22
CA ASP A 243 -15.77 -15.11 4.62
C ASP A 243 -15.88 -15.08 6.15
N ILE A 244 -15.87 -13.86 6.71
CA ILE A 244 -16.03 -13.60 8.14
C ILE A 244 -17.15 -12.59 8.42
N SER A 245 -18.14 -12.52 7.52
CA SER A 245 -19.33 -11.67 7.68
C SER A 245 -19.95 -11.80 9.08
N PRO A 246 -20.34 -10.68 9.72
CA PRO A 246 -20.47 -9.32 9.17
C PRO A 246 -19.16 -8.50 9.14
N ASN A 247 -18.04 -9.06 9.58
CA ASN A 247 -16.74 -8.40 9.55
C ASN A 247 -16.03 -8.65 8.21
N VAL A 248 -14.91 -7.96 8.01
CA VAL A 248 -14.01 -8.15 6.86
C VAL A 248 -12.57 -8.27 7.34
N TRP A 249 -11.71 -8.91 6.55
CA TRP A 249 -10.28 -8.92 6.84
C TRP A 249 -9.65 -7.59 6.45
N SER A 250 -8.66 -7.11 7.23
CA SER A 250 -7.66 -6.21 6.68
C SER A 250 -6.74 -7.04 5.78
N ALA A 251 -6.85 -6.85 4.48
CA ALA A 251 -6.25 -7.74 3.49
C ALA A 251 -5.74 -6.94 2.28
N ALA A 252 -5.20 -7.68 1.32
CA ALA A 252 -4.53 -7.11 0.17
C ALA A 252 -4.80 -7.96 -1.07
N GLU A 253 -4.93 -7.32 -2.22
CA GLU A 253 -4.90 -8.01 -3.51
C GLU A 253 -3.45 -8.46 -3.80
N ASN A 254 -3.27 -9.67 -4.31
CA ASN A 254 -1.96 -10.16 -4.70
C ASN A 254 -2.11 -11.01 -5.96
N PRO A 255 -1.98 -10.40 -7.16
CA PRO A 255 -2.18 -11.07 -8.43
C PRO A 255 -0.99 -11.96 -8.85
N GLY A 256 0.10 -11.95 -8.08
CA GLY A 256 1.35 -12.66 -8.38
C GLY A 256 1.45 -14.09 -7.83
N ASN A 257 0.37 -14.63 -7.24
CA ASN A 257 0.29 -16.03 -6.77
C ASN A 257 -0.62 -16.87 -7.64
#